data_AF-A0A963BL54-F1
#
_entry.id   AF-A0A963BL54-F1
#
_cell.length_a   1.000
_cell.length_b   1.000
_cell.length_c   1.000
_cell.angle_alpha   90.00
_cell.angle_beta   90.00
_cell.angle_gamma   90.00
#
_symmetry.space_group_name_H-M   'P 1'
#
loop_
_entity.id
_entity.type
_entity.pdbx_description
1 polymer ?
#
loop_
_entity_poly.entity_id
_entity_poly.type
_entity_poly.pdbx_seq_one_letter_code
_entity_poly.pdbx_strand_id
1 'polypeptide(L)'
;SLPHLDLLHPVRRAFAGKWDDCRLASVERQLLGFQRRDDLPGAAAPAAWFDWIRRGDGSRLAQVCRHNRWDLLSLAVLLPLLAEVYRNPCLHGADPLAVAKAHRSAGREDAALVLLLQQKPTLDQAGLTELAGLLQRRGGRQAARSIWLALSARGDHKAQERLAVHFEHDLQDYRSALSYAEAISDSDEKQRRCARLRRKLEKFNRQSDLEYG
;
A
#
# COMPACT_ATOMS: atom_id res chain seq x y z
N SER A 1 3.77 29.29 -2.09
CA SER A 1 4.90 28.58 -2.70
C SER A 1 4.36 27.48 -3.60
N LEU A 2 4.93 27.28 -4.79
CA LEU A 2 4.61 26.10 -5.60
C LEU A 2 5.11 24.87 -4.85
N PRO A 3 4.28 23.85 -4.59
CA PRO A 3 4.75 22.61 -4.00
C PRO A 3 5.81 22.01 -4.93
N HIS A 4 6.98 21.68 -4.37
CA HIS A 4 8.04 21.03 -5.12
C HIS A 4 7.55 19.65 -5.59
N LEU A 5 7.54 19.43 -6.90
CA LEU A 5 7.13 18.17 -7.51
C LEU A 5 8.34 17.23 -7.61
N ASP A 6 8.55 16.42 -6.57
CA ASP A 6 9.51 15.31 -6.61
C ASP A 6 8.86 14.07 -7.25
N LEU A 7 9.20 13.79 -8.51
CA LEU A 7 8.72 12.60 -9.23
C LEU A 7 9.39 11.30 -8.79
N LEU A 8 10.52 11.35 -8.06
CA LEU A 8 11.12 10.14 -7.50
C LEU A 8 10.38 9.68 -6.24
N HIS A 9 9.62 10.55 -5.58
CA HIS A 9 8.78 10.16 -4.46
C HIS A 9 7.69 9.11 -4.82
N PRO A 10 6.85 9.32 -5.85
CA PRO A 10 5.91 8.28 -6.30
C PRO A 10 6.61 7.03 -6.83
N VAL A 11 7.78 7.15 -7.47
CA VAL A 11 8.59 5.97 -7.85
C VAL A 11 8.98 5.18 -6.61
N ARG A 12 9.61 5.81 -5.60
CA ARG A 12 10.00 5.15 -4.34
C ARG A 12 8.81 4.45 -3.70
N ARG A 13 7.66 5.10 -3.68
CA ARG A 13 6.44 4.50 -3.12
C ARG A 13 6.01 3.25 -3.88
N ALA A 14 6.07 3.24 -5.21
CA ALA A 14 5.64 2.13 -6.04
C ALA A 14 6.67 0.97 -6.11
N PHE A 15 7.97 1.26 -5.98
CA PHE A 15 9.05 0.32 -6.31
C PHE A 15 10.05 0.02 -5.20
N ALA A 16 10.01 0.66 -4.03
CA ALA A 16 11.03 0.45 -2.98
C ALA A 16 11.16 -1.01 -2.49
N GLY A 17 10.08 -1.81 -2.57
CA GLY A 17 10.12 -3.24 -2.27
C GLY A 17 10.42 -4.14 -3.48
N LYS A 18 10.73 -3.54 -4.63
CA LYS A 18 10.89 -4.22 -5.93
C LYS A 18 12.25 -3.97 -6.58
N TRP A 19 12.88 -2.82 -6.29
CA TRP A 19 14.19 -2.44 -6.83
C TRP A 19 15.20 -2.19 -5.70
N ASP A 20 16.49 -2.33 -6.02
CA ASP A 20 17.59 -2.04 -5.08
C ASP A 20 17.67 -0.55 -4.72
N ASP A 21 17.40 0.33 -5.69
CA ASP A 21 17.30 1.78 -5.47
C ASP A 21 16.34 2.44 -6.47
N CYS A 22 15.85 3.63 -6.11
CA CYS A 22 14.93 4.43 -6.92
C CYS A 22 15.55 5.78 -7.33
N ARG A 23 16.86 5.81 -7.58
CA ARG A 23 17.53 7.00 -8.13
C ARG A 23 17.12 7.19 -9.58
N LEU A 24 17.22 8.41 -10.11
CA LEU A 24 16.81 8.71 -11.49
C LEU A 24 17.51 7.80 -12.52
N ALA A 25 18.81 7.50 -12.33
CA ALA A 25 19.52 6.55 -13.20
C ALA A 25 18.96 5.12 -13.17
N SER A 26 18.38 4.69 -12.04
CA SER A 26 17.68 3.40 -11.95
C SER A 26 16.30 3.47 -12.61
N VAL A 27 15.58 4.58 -12.44
CA VAL A 27 14.31 4.84 -13.16
C VAL A 27 14.52 4.82 -14.68
N GLU A 28 15.57 5.47 -15.16
CA GLU A 28 15.90 5.49 -16.59
C GLU A 28 16.09 4.09 -17.14
N ARG A 29 16.87 3.24 -16.45
CA ARG A 29 17.12 1.87 -16.90
C ARG A 29 15.87 0.99 -16.79
N GLN A 30 15.19 1.03 -15.66
CA GLN A 30 14.11 0.08 -15.32
C GLN A 30 12.77 0.44 -15.97
N LEU A 31 12.46 1.73 -16.10
CA LEU A 31 11.17 2.19 -16.64
C LEU A 31 11.29 2.85 -18.01
N LEU A 32 12.32 3.65 -18.25
CA LEU A 32 12.48 4.37 -19.52
C LEU A 32 13.26 3.58 -20.57
N GLY A 33 13.86 2.45 -20.21
CA GLY A 33 14.73 1.67 -21.09
C GLY A 33 15.96 2.45 -21.58
N PHE A 34 16.37 3.47 -20.83
CA PHE A 34 17.42 4.42 -21.19
C PHE A 34 18.64 4.27 -20.27
N GLN A 35 19.83 4.30 -20.87
CA GLN A 35 21.08 4.32 -20.14
C GLN A 35 21.98 5.42 -20.71
N ARG A 36 22.38 6.34 -19.84
CA ARG A 36 23.30 7.42 -20.20
C ARG A 36 24.71 6.87 -20.45
N ARG A 37 25.42 7.48 -21.42
CA ARG A 37 26.84 7.23 -21.69
C ARG A 37 27.65 8.45 -21.29
N ASP A 38 28.80 8.21 -20.65
CA ASP A 38 29.77 9.25 -20.26
C ASP A 38 29.16 10.42 -19.46
N ASP A 39 28.17 10.12 -18.61
CA ASP A 39 27.49 11.13 -17.82
C ASP A 39 28.30 11.52 -16.58
N LEU A 40 28.26 12.81 -16.24
CA LEU A 40 28.87 13.30 -15.02
C LEU A 40 28.06 12.79 -13.83
N PRO A 41 28.68 12.24 -12.78
CA PRO A 41 27.96 11.98 -11.54
C PRO A 41 27.34 13.28 -11.02
N GLY A 42 26.02 13.30 -10.75
CA GLY A 42 25.33 14.54 -10.35
C GLY A 42 25.96 15.23 -9.14
N ALA A 43 26.53 14.46 -8.21
CA ALA A 43 27.28 14.97 -7.06
C ALA A 43 28.53 15.79 -7.42
N ALA A 44 29.06 15.67 -8.64
CA ALA A 44 30.20 16.42 -9.13
C ALA A 44 29.82 17.77 -9.77
N ALA A 45 28.53 18.03 -10.02
CA ALA A 45 28.08 19.29 -10.61
C ALA A 45 28.42 20.53 -9.75
N PRO A 46 28.23 20.53 -8.41
CA PRO A 46 28.61 21.68 -7.59
C PRO A 46 30.11 22.01 -7.67
N ALA A 47 30.97 20.99 -7.64
CA ALA A 47 32.42 21.17 -7.74
C ALA A 47 32.81 21.83 -9.08
N ALA A 48 32.25 21.34 -10.20
CA ALA A 48 32.48 21.92 -11.52
C ALA A 48 32.05 23.39 -11.62
N TRP A 49 30.94 23.76 -10.96
CA TRP A 49 30.51 25.16 -10.86
C TRP A 49 31.49 26.01 -10.04
N PHE A 50 31.94 25.51 -8.89
CA PHE A 50 32.91 26.24 -8.05
C PHE A 50 34.27 26.39 -8.73
N ASP A 51 34.73 25.39 -9.48
CA ASP A 51 35.96 25.46 -10.28
C ASP A 51 35.89 26.61 -11.29
N TRP A 52 34.76 26.73 -11.99
CA TRP A 52 34.56 27.84 -12.92
C TRP A 52 34.52 29.20 -12.22
N ILE A 53 33.74 29.35 -11.14
CA ILE A 53 33.60 30.63 -10.43
C ILE A 53 34.93 31.10 -9.82
N ARG A 54 35.71 30.18 -9.25
CA ARG A 54 36.94 30.53 -8.51
C ARG A 54 38.18 30.59 -9.39
N ARG A 55 38.28 29.72 -10.40
CA ARG A 55 39.50 29.51 -11.20
C ARG A 55 39.33 29.82 -12.68
N GLY A 56 38.10 30.09 -13.14
CA GLY A 56 37.78 30.25 -14.55
C GLY A 56 37.78 28.95 -15.36
N ASP A 57 37.96 27.79 -14.73
CA ASP A 57 37.98 26.50 -15.42
C ASP A 57 36.57 26.01 -15.74
N GLY A 58 36.15 26.22 -16.99
CA GLY A 58 34.84 25.80 -17.51
C GLY A 58 34.83 24.41 -18.15
N SER A 59 35.93 23.65 -18.12
CA SER A 59 36.09 22.39 -18.87
C SER A 59 34.99 21.36 -18.60
N ARG A 60 34.42 21.37 -17.39
CA ARG A 60 33.36 20.44 -16.96
C ARG A 60 31.94 20.98 -17.06
N LEU A 61 31.75 22.28 -17.31
CA LEU A 61 30.41 22.89 -17.34
C LEU A 61 29.53 22.32 -18.46
N ALA A 62 30.12 22.03 -19.62
CA ALA A 62 29.38 21.38 -20.71
C ALA A 62 28.82 20.01 -20.32
N GLN A 63 29.50 19.28 -19.42
CA GLN A 63 29.01 18.00 -18.89
C GLN A 63 27.89 18.22 -17.87
N VAL A 64 28.01 19.24 -17.01
CA VAL A 64 26.93 19.62 -16.07
C VAL A 64 25.65 20.00 -16.82
N CYS A 65 25.75 20.84 -17.86
CA CYS A 65 24.58 21.21 -18.67
C CYS A 65 23.95 20.00 -19.36
N ARG A 66 24.76 19.05 -19.84
CA ARG A 66 24.29 17.81 -20.45
C ARG A 66 23.58 16.91 -19.44
N HIS A 67 24.15 16.73 -18.25
CA HIS A 67 23.55 16.00 -17.15
C HIS A 67 22.17 16.58 -16.78
N ASN A 68 22.11 17.89 -16.55
CA ASN A 68 20.86 18.58 -16.23
C ASN A 68 19.81 18.45 -17.34
N ARG A 69 20.24 18.50 -18.61
CA ARG A 69 19.35 18.28 -19.75
C ARG A 69 18.76 16.87 -19.71
N TRP A 70 19.56 15.84 -19.44
CA TRP A 70 19.05 14.47 -19.31
C TRP A 70 18.12 14.32 -18.12
N ASP A 71 18.44 14.92 -16.97
CA ASP A 71 17.55 14.91 -15.80
C ASP A 71 16.17 15.50 -16.14
N LEU A 72 16.14 16.66 -16.79
CA LEU A 72 14.88 17.31 -17.17
C LEU A 72 14.09 16.49 -18.19
N LEU A 73 14.74 15.93 -19.20
CA LEU A 73 14.07 15.09 -20.20
C LEU A 73 13.53 13.79 -19.57
N SER A 74 14.32 13.12 -18.75
CA SER A 74 13.91 11.89 -18.07
C SER A 74 12.75 12.13 -17.11
N LEU A 75 12.76 13.24 -16.37
CA LEU A 75 11.64 13.61 -15.50
C LEU A 75 10.38 13.98 -16.31
N ALA A 76 10.52 14.70 -17.43
CA ALA A 76 9.41 15.04 -18.29
C ALA A 76 8.73 13.79 -18.90
N VAL A 77 9.53 12.80 -19.32
CA VAL A 77 9.02 11.52 -19.85
C VAL A 77 8.47 10.62 -18.73
N LEU A 78 9.06 10.66 -17.54
CA LEU A 78 8.63 9.88 -16.39
C LEU A 78 7.21 10.25 -15.93
N LEU A 79 6.82 11.52 -16.02
CA LEU A 79 5.54 12.01 -15.53
C LEU A 79 4.32 11.25 -16.12
N PRO A 80 4.12 11.16 -17.45
CA PRO A 80 3.01 10.39 -18.01
C PRO A 80 3.16 8.89 -17.75
N LEU A 81 4.38 8.35 -17.73
CA LEU A 81 4.61 6.93 -17.44
C LEU A 81 4.19 6.58 -16.00
N LEU A 82 4.46 7.45 -15.03
CA LEU A 82 4.01 7.27 -13.65
C LEU A 82 2.48 7.23 -13.53
N ALA A 83 1.76 7.98 -14.36
CA ALA A 83 0.30 7.89 -14.38
C ALA A 83 -0.16 6.48 -14.82
N GLU A 84 0.54 5.87 -15.78
CA GLU A 84 0.26 4.50 -16.23
C GLU A 84 0.68 3.46 -15.19
N VAL A 85 1.84 3.62 -14.55
CA VAL A 85 2.28 2.79 -13.41
C VAL A 85 1.23 2.79 -12.30
N TYR A 86 0.65 3.95 -11.99
CA TYR A 86 -0.37 4.04 -10.93
C TYR A 86 -1.72 3.48 -11.35
N ARG A 87 -2.00 3.41 -12.66
CA ARG A 87 -3.21 2.79 -13.20
C ARG A 87 -3.07 1.27 -13.23
N ASN A 88 -1.92 0.77 -13.66
CA ASN A 88 -1.64 -0.64 -13.92
C ASN A 88 -0.28 -1.08 -13.33
N PRO A 89 -0.11 -1.06 -11.98
CA PRO A 89 1.19 -1.28 -11.35
C PRO A 89 1.84 -2.62 -11.71
N CYS A 90 1.06 -3.69 -11.79
CA CYS A 90 1.60 -5.00 -12.12
C CYS A 90 2.19 -5.08 -13.53
N LEU A 91 1.68 -4.31 -14.50
CA LEU A 91 2.26 -4.26 -15.86
C LEU A 91 3.67 -3.65 -15.88
N HIS A 92 4.00 -2.84 -14.88
CA HIS A 92 5.30 -2.19 -14.74
C HIS A 92 6.16 -2.79 -13.63
N GLY A 93 5.73 -3.90 -13.00
CA GLY A 93 6.45 -4.52 -11.89
C GLY A 93 6.40 -3.73 -10.57
N ALA A 94 5.48 -2.76 -10.44
CA ALA A 94 5.25 -2.02 -9.20
C ALA A 94 4.45 -2.84 -8.19
N ASP A 95 4.52 -2.44 -6.92
CA ASP A 95 3.71 -3.02 -5.84
C ASP A 95 2.26 -2.47 -5.88
N PRO A 96 1.24 -3.31 -6.20
CA PRO A 96 -0.15 -2.87 -6.25
C PRO A 96 -0.69 -2.41 -4.89
N LEU A 97 -0.22 -2.99 -3.78
CA LEU A 97 -0.64 -2.57 -2.43
C LEU A 97 -0.08 -1.19 -2.10
N ALA A 98 1.19 -0.93 -2.44
CA ALA A 98 1.80 0.37 -2.21
C ALA A 98 1.12 1.48 -3.04
N VAL A 99 0.75 1.19 -4.28
CA VAL A 99 -0.02 2.10 -5.14
C VAL A 99 -1.44 2.31 -4.61
N ALA A 100 -2.13 1.26 -4.15
CA ALA A 100 -3.46 1.38 -3.54
C ALA A 100 -3.42 2.28 -2.27
N LYS A 101 -2.42 2.10 -1.40
CA LYS A 101 -2.19 2.98 -0.25
C LYS A 101 -1.94 4.43 -0.67
N ALA A 102 -1.21 4.64 -1.76
CA ALA A 102 -1.01 5.97 -2.33
C ALA A 102 -2.32 6.61 -2.78
N HIS A 103 -3.18 5.87 -3.48
CA HIS A 103 -4.51 6.35 -3.86
C HIS A 103 -5.35 6.74 -2.64
N ARG A 104 -5.36 5.90 -1.59
CA ARG A 104 -6.06 6.21 -0.33
C ARG A 104 -5.53 7.47 0.35
N SER A 105 -4.21 7.63 0.44
CA SER A 105 -3.60 8.83 1.03
C SER A 105 -3.96 10.12 0.28
N ALA A 106 -4.32 9.99 -1.00
CA ALA A 106 -4.80 11.07 -1.85
C ALA A 106 -6.34 11.19 -1.87
N GLY A 107 -7.07 10.50 -0.98
CA GLY A 107 -8.54 10.50 -0.93
C GLY A 107 -9.23 9.73 -2.05
N ARG A 108 -8.48 9.04 -2.94
CA ARG A 108 -9.00 8.30 -4.09
C ARG A 108 -9.31 6.84 -3.73
N GLU A 109 -10.18 6.62 -2.73
CA GLU A 109 -10.47 5.28 -2.24
C GLU A 109 -11.10 4.36 -3.32
N ASP A 110 -11.91 4.89 -4.24
CA ASP A 110 -12.49 4.09 -5.32
C ASP A 110 -11.43 3.54 -6.29
N ALA A 111 -10.42 4.36 -6.62
CA ALA A 111 -9.29 3.91 -7.43
C ALA A 111 -8.49 2.81 -6.72
N ALA A 112 -8.26 2.95 -5.41
CA ALA A 112 -7.59 1.93 -4.62
C ALA A 112 -8.38 0.61 -4.61
N LEU A 113 -9.71 0.69 -4.45
CA LEU A 113 -10.60 -0.47 -4.45
C LEU A 113 -10.60 -1.18 -5.80
N VAL A 114 -10.79 -0.45 -6.90
CA VAL A 114 -10.79 -1.00 -8.27
C VAL A 114 -9.46 -1.70 -8.55
N LEU A 115 -8.34 -1.05 -8.22
CA LEU A 115 -7.01 -1.62 -8.40
C LEU A 115 -6.84 -2.95 -7.65
N LEU A 116 -7.18 -2.98 -6.35
CA LEU A 116 -7.04 -4.19 -5.55
C LEU A 116 -8.03 -5.30 -5.95
N LEU A 117 -9.21 -4.96 -6.45
CA LEU A 117 -10.14 -5.94 -7.00
C LEU A 117 -9.57 -6.60 -8.26
N GLN A 118 -9.01 -5.81 -9.18
CA GLN A 118 -8.38 -6.33 -10.40
C GLN A 118 -7.20 -7.25 -10.09
N GLN A 119 -6.41 -6.92 -9.07
CA GLN A 119 -5.22 -7.68 -8.67
C GLN A 119 -5.49 -8.73 -7.59
N LYS A 120 -6.75 -8.97 -7.20
CA LYS A 120 -7.12 -9.88 -6.11
C LYS A 120 -6.40 -11.25 -6.14
N PRO A 121 -6.24 -11.93 -7.29
CA PRO A 121 -5.56 -13.23 -7.34
C PRO A 121 -4.07 -13.19 -6.95
N THR A 122 -3.42 -12.04 -7.09
CA THR A 122 -1.99 -11.87 -6.83
C THR A 122 -1.71 -11.21 -5.48
N LEU A 123 -2.74 -10.84 -4.72
CA LEU A 123 -2.56 -10.16 -3.43
C LEU A 123 -2.09 -11.15 -2.35
N ASP A 124 -1.11 -10.71 -1.58
CA ASP A 124 -0.72 -11.35 -0.34
C ASP A 124 -1.74 -11.06 0.78
N GLN A 125 -1.44 -11.54 2.00
CA GLN A 125 -2.26 -11.33 3.18
C GLN A 125 -2.49 -9.84 3.51
N ALA A 126 -1.46 -9.01 3.31
CA ALA A 126 -1.57 -7.57 3.55
C ALA A 126 -2.48 -6.89 2.52
N GLY A 127 -2.36 -7.27 1.25
CA GLY A 127 -3.20 -6.78 0.16
C GLY A 127 -4.66 -7.18 0.33
N LEU A 128 -4.92 -8.44 0.69
CA LEU A 128 -6.26 -8.92 0.98
C LEU A 128 -6.89 -8.21 2.18
N THR A 129 -6.10 -7.93 3.23
CA THR A 129 -6.56 -7.16 4.40
C THR A 129 -6.98 -5.74 4.01
N GLU A 130 -6.17 -5.06 3.19
CA GLU A 130 -6.49 -3.72 2.70
C GLU A 130 -7.76 -3.72 1.83
N LEU A 131 -7.88 -4.68 0.91
CA LEU A 131 -9.04 -4.85 0.05
C LEU A 131 -10.32 -5.07 0.88
N ALA A 132 -10.27 -5.95 1.87
CA ALA A 132 -11.40 -6.22 2.74
C ALA A 132 -11.80 -4.98 3.54
N GLY A 133 -10.82 -4.23 4.07
CA GLY A 133 -11.07 -2.96 4.76
C GLY A 133 -11.75 -1.91 3.89
N LEU A 134 -11.36 -1.80 2.61
CA LEU A 134 -12.01 -0.90 1.64
C LEU A 134 -13.44 -1.34 1.32
N LEU A 135 -13.67 -2.64 1.08
CA LEU A 135 -15.00 -3.18 0.84
C LEU A 135 -15.94 -2.93 2.03
N GLN A 136 -15.45 -3.08 3.27
CA GLN A 136 -16.25 -2.79 4.47
C GLN A 136 -16.75 -1.34 4.49
N ARG A 137 -15.86 -0.38 4.22
CA ARG A 137 -16.19 1.06 4.24
C ARG A 137 -17.22 1.43 3.17
N ARG A 138 -17.31 0.66 2.10
CA ARG A 138 -18.29 0.84 1.00
C ARG A 138 -19.56 0.01 1.16
N GLY A 139 -19.78 -0.60 2.33
CA GLY A 139 -20.97 -1.42 2.60
C GLY A 139 -20.94 -2.82 2.00
N GLY A 140 -19.83 -3.23 1.38
CA GLY A 140 -19.60 -4.56 0.78
C GLY A 140 -19.37 -5.67 1.82
N ARG A 141 -20.19 -5.73 2.87
CA ARG A 141 -20.00 -6.58 4.07
C ARG A 141 -19.79 -8.05 3.73
N GLN A 142 -20.58 -8.62 2.82
CA GLN A 142 -20.49 -10.03 2.45
C GLN A 142 -19.18 -10.36 1.70
N ALA A 143 -18.84 -9.55 0.69
CA ALA A 143 -17.61 -9.74 -0.08
C ALA A 143 -16.37 -9.63 0.83
N ALA A 144 -16.41 -8.64 1.72
CA ALA A 144 -15.36 -8.42 2.65
C ALA A 144 -15.26 -9.58 3.68
N ARG A 145 -16.40 -10.08 4.21
CA ARG A 145 -16.49 -11.28 5.06
C ARG A 145 -15.82 -12.49 4.45
N SER A 146 -16.05 -12.73 3.17
CA SER A 146 -15.41 -13.86 2.48
C SER A 146 -13.87 -13.79 2.54
N ILE A 147 -13.31 -12.58 2.49
CA ILE A 147 -11.86 -12.37 2.57
C ILE A 147 -11.38 -12.62 4.00
N TRP A 148 -12.04 -12.08 5.03
CA TRP A 148 -11.60 -12.33 6.41
C TRP A 148 -11.72 -13.79 6.80
N LEU A 149 -12.74 -14.52 6.33
CA LEU A 149 -12.84 -15.96 6.54
C LEU A 149 -11.63 -16.70 5.94
N ALA A 150 -11.26 -16.38 4.70
CA ALA A 150 -10.10 -16.96 4.04
C ALA A 150 -8.77 -16.62 4.74
N LEU A 151 -8.63 -15.40 5.25
CA LEU A 151 -7.44 -14.98 6.01
C LEU A 151 -7.39 -15.63 7.41
N SER A 152 -8.53 -15.72 8.09
CA SER A 152 -8.66 -16.36 9.41
C SER A 152 -8.30 -17.85 9.35
N ALA A 153 -8.70 -18.55 8.28
CA ALA A 153 -8.32 -19.94 8.04
C ALA A 153 -6.81 -20.15 7.88
N ARG A 154 -6.05 -19.08 7.58
CA ARG A 154 -4.58 -19.07 7.51
C ARG A 154 -3.92 -18.59 8.81
N GLY A 155 -4.69 -18.36 9.87
CA GLY A 155 -4.20 -17.88 11.16
C GLY A 155 -4.02 -16.37 11.28
N ASP A 156 -4.61 -15.57 10.38
CA ASP A 156 -4.54 -14.10 10.51
C ASP A 156 -5.37 -13.60 11.71
N HIS A 157 -4.68 -13.15 12.76
CA HIS A 157 -5.30 -12.64 13.99
C HIS A 157 -6.12 -11.35 13.78
N LYS A 158 -5.73 -10.48 12.83
CA LYS A 158 -6.52 -9.28 12.51
C LYS A 158 -7.83 -9.66 11.83
N ALA A 159 -7.82 -10.68 10.98
CA ALA A 159 -9.03 -11.20 10.36
C ALA A 159 -9.95 -11.87 11.39
N GLN A 160 -9.39 -12.65 12.32
CA GLN A 160 -10.14 -13.23 13.44
C GLN A 160 -10.81 -12.16 14.30
N GLU A 161 -10.09 -11.09 14.64
CA GLU A 161 -10.66 -9.96 15.38
C GLU A 161 -11.83 -9.30 14.62
N ARG A 162 -11.66 -9.05 13.32
CA ARG A 162 -12.72 -8.47 12.48
C ARG A 162 -13.94 -9.37 12.38
N LEU A 163 -13.75 -10.69 12.28
CA LEU A 163 -14.84 -11.65 12.30
C LEU A 163 -15.55 -11.67 13.65
N ALA A 164 -14.82 -11.66 14.77
CA ALA A 164 -15.43 -11.60 16.10
C ALA A 164 -16.35 -10.38 16.24
N VAL A 165 -15.91 -9.20 15.79
CA VAL A 165 -16.73 -7.98 15.77
C VAL A 165 -17.94 -8.12 14.84
N HIS A 166 -17.75 -8.66 13.62
CA HIS A 166 -18.83 -8.84 12.66
C HIS A 166 -19.93 -9.78 13.17
N PHE A 167 -19.56 -10.94 13.71
CA PHE A 167 -20.52 -11.89 14.27
C PHE A 167 -21.19 -11.34 15.54
N GLU A 168 -20.49 -10.57 16.38
CA GLU A 168 -21.07 -9.95 17.58
C GLU A 168 -22.10 -8.86 17.23
N HIS A 169 -21.78 -7.97 16.29
CA HIS A 169 -22.56 -6.75 16.04
C HIS A 169 -23.55 -6.87 14.89
N ASP A 170 -23.14 -7.46 13.76
CA ASP A 170 -23.97 -7.49 12.55
C ASP A 170 -24.92 -8.69 12.54
N LEU A 171 -24.49 -9.83 13.09
CA LEU A 171 -25.26 -11.10 13.05
C LEU A 171 -25.81 -11.52 14.41
N GLN A 172 -25.35 -10.89 15.51
CA GLN A 172 -25.67 -11.27 16.89
C GLN A 172 -25.42 -12.76 17.20
N ASP A 173 -24.54 -13.41 16.44
CA ASP A 173 -24.11 -14.80 16.68
C ASP A 173 -22.92 -14.78 17.63
N TYR A 174 -23.25 -14.79 18.92
CA TYR A 174 -22.27 -14.72 20.00
C TYR A 174 -21.39 -15.97 20.09
N ARG A 175 -21.84 -17.12 19.57
CA ARG A 175 -21.06 -18.37 19.57
C ARG A 175 -19.91 -18.28 18.58
N SER A 176 -20.20 -17.91 17.34
CA SER A 176 -19.15 -17.69 16.33
C SER A 176 -18.24 -16.54 16.73
N ALA A 177 -18.79 -15.45 17.27
CA ALA A 177 -17.99 -14.33 17.76
C ALA A 177 -16.98 -14.76 18.85
N LEU A 178 -17.41 -15.59 19.80
CA LEU A 178 -16.52 -16.13 20.85
C LEU A 178 -15.44 -17.02 20.26
N SER A 179 -15.78 -17.94 19.35
CA SER A 179 -14.81 -18.83 18.73
C SER A 179 -13.70 -18.08 18.01
N TYR A 180 -14.03 -17.03 17.24
CA TYR A 180 -13.01 -16.19 16.60
C TYR A 180 -12.19 -15.38 17.60
N ALA A 181 -12.81 -14.88 18.69
CA ALA A 181 -12.08 -14.16 19.74
C ALA A 181 -11.08 -15.07 20.46
N GLU A 182 -11.42 -16.34 20.71
CA GLU A 182 -10.56 -17.31 21.37
C GLU A 182 -9.34 -17.71 20.52
N ALA A 183 -9.46 -17.63 19.19
CA ALA A 183 -8.38 -17.96 18.24
C ALA A 183 -7.28 -16.89 18.14
N ILE A 184 -7.52 -15.67 18.67
CA ILE A 184 -6.54 -14.57 18.67
C ILE A 184 -5.41 -14.88 19.67
N SER A 185 -4.21 -14.34 19.43
CA SER A 185 -3.10 -14.38 20.39
C SER A 185 -3.51 -13.89 21.78
N ASP A 186 -2.98 -14.51 22.83
CA ASP A 186 -3.37 -14.18 24.20
C ASP A 186 -3.00 -12.73 24.58
N SER A 187 -3.94 -12.05 25.23
CA SER A 187 -3.83 -10.65 25.66
C SER A 187 -4.96 -10.30 26.63
N ASP A 188 -4.76 -9.28 27.46
CA ASP A 188 -5.80 -8.78 28.37
C ASP A 188 -7.06 -8.31 27.61
N GLU A 189 -6.88 -7.79 26.38
CA GLU A 189 -8.02 -7.41 25.53
C GLU A 189 -8.81 -8.63 25.06
N LYS A 190 -8.11 -9.68 24.59
CA LYS A 190 -8.73 -10.96 24.24
C LYS A 190 -9.53 -11.53 25.40
N GLN A 191 -8.93 -11.61 26.59
CA GLN A 191 -9.56 -12.19 27.77
C GLN A 191 -10.84 -11.42 28.16
N ARG A 192 -10.78 -10.08 28.17
CA ARG A 192 -11.95 -9.22 28.42
C ARG A 192 -13.04 -9.39 27.36
N ARG A 193 -12.67 -9.50 26.08
CA ARG A 193 -13.62 -9.73 24.97
C ARG A 193 -14.30 -11.09 25.11
N CYS A 194 -13.57 -12.16 25.37
CA CYS A 194 -14.12 -13.50 25.57
C CYS A 194 -15.07 -13.55 26.77
N ALA A 195 -14.68 -12.96 27.91
CA ALA A 195 -15.54 -12.90 29.09
C ALA A 195 -16.84 -12.09 28.85
N ARG A 196 -16.79 -11.03 28.06
CA ARG A 196 -17.99 -10.29 27.63
C ARG A 196 -18.89 -11.15 26.73
N LEU A 197 -18.32 -11.83 25.74
CA LEU A 197 -19.06 -12.66 24.79
C LEU A 197 -19.71 -13.87 25.46
N ARG A 198 -19.03 -14.54 26.41
CA ARG A 198 -19.63 -15.64 27.20
C ARG A 198 -20.87 -15.19 27.97
N ARG A 199 -20.80 -14.04 28.64
CA ARG A 199 -21.97 -13.46 29.35
C ARG A 199 -23.12 -13.13 28.40
N LYS A 200 -22.84 -12.60 27.21
CA LYS A 200 -23.87 -12.34 26.18
C LYS A 200 -24.50 -13.64 25.68
N LEU A 201 -23.69 -14.67 25.43
CA LEU A 201 -24.16 -15.98 24.98
C LEU A 201 -25.06 -16.67 26.02
N GLU A 202 -24.66 -16.66 27.30
CA GLU A 202 -25.48 -17.19 28.41
C GLU A 202 -26.82 -16.46 28.55
N LYS A 203 -26.83 -15.14 28.37
CA LYS A 203 -28.06 -14.34 28.41
C LYS A 203 -28.96 -14.67 27.21
N PHE A 204 -28.38 -14.80 26.02
CA PHE A 204 -29.09 -15.14 24.80
C PHE A 204 -29.74 -16.53 24.86
N ASN A 205 -29.00 -17.53 25.34
CA ASN A 205 -29.54 -18.89 25.50
C ASN A 205 -30.69 -18.92 26.51
N ARG A 206 -30.54 -18.27 27.68
CA ARG A 206 -31.61 -18.18 28.69
C ARG A 206 -32.89 -17.53 28.14
N GLN A 207 -32.77 -16.52 27.29
CA GLN A 207 -33.92 -15.87 26.68
C GLN A 207 -34.59 -16.79 25.64
N SER A 208 -33.80 -17.50 24.84
CA SER A 208 -34.32 -18.48 23.88
C SER A 208 -35.04 -19.65 24.57
N ASP A 209 -34.52 -20.14 25.70
CA ASP A 209 -35.15 -21.22 26.47
C ASP A 209 -36.50 -20.81 27.08
N LEU A 210 -36.70 -19.51 27.36
CA LEU A 210 -37.97 -18.96 27.86
C LEU A 210 -39.00 -18.66 26.75
N GLU A 211 -38.55 -18.42 25.52
CA GLU A 211 -39.43 -18.12 24.38
C GLU A 211 -39.93 -19.40 23.65
N TYR A 212 -39.22 -20.53 23.80
CA TYR A 212 -39.51 -21.79 23.11
C TYR A 212 -39.67 -23.01 24.03
N GLY A 213 -39.60 -22.84 25.35
CA GLY A 213 -39.89 -23.87 26.36
C GLY A 213 -41.29 -23.73 26.96
#